data_AF-A0A933WQV6-F1
#
_entry.id   AF-A0A933WQV6-F1
#
_cell.length_a   1.000
_cell.length_b   1.000
_cell.length_c   1.000
_cell.angle_alpha   90.00
_cell.angle_beta   90.00
_cell.angle_gamma   90.00
#
_symmetry.space_group_name_H-M   'P 1'
#
loop_
_entity.id
_entity.type
_entity.pdbx_description
1 polymer ?
#
loop_
_entity_poly.entity_id
_entity_poly.type
_entity_poly.pdbx_seq_one_letter_code
_entity_poly.pdbx_strand_id
1 'polypeptide(L)'
;MQQHPLIERIFKANPDFLTQKWKSWMDIYPQVRIEGRRVLSEDFCYEIVHSYNVSLDVFSVVGTSHPDYGNKTIRSLLDAQYGYKRLSLNLTAYDMNPNYYFSHERKSDMSFSRVNNGEWYITGEGNHRTALAKTILFLDGNGSSMLHGVTISDI
;
A
#
# COMPACT_ATOMS: atom_id res chain seq x y z
N MET A 1 10.27 21.29 12.54
CA MET A 1 8.87 20.85 12.37
C MET A 1 8.69 19.62 13.22
N GLN A 2 7.69 19.58 14.11
CA GLN A 2 7.50 18.44 15.01
C GLN A 2 6.98 17.23 14.21
N GLN A 3 7.45 16.03 14.54
CA GLN A 3 6.99 14.80 13.92
C GLN A 3 5.56 14.49 14.41
N HIS A 4 4.72 13.93 13.54
CA HIS A 4 3.34 13.64 13.90
C HIS A 4 3.27 12.54 14.99
N PRO A 5 2.42 12.66 16.04
CA PRO A 5 2.41 11.71 17.17
C PRO A 5 2.22 10.25 16.79
N LEU A 6 1.40 9.97 15.77
CA LEU A 6 1.24 8.61 15.21
C LEU A 6 2.56 8.02 14.72
N ILE A 7 3.39 8.83 14.05
CA ILE A 7 4.68 8.41 13.49
C ILE A 7 5.70 8.21 14.62
N GLU A 8 5.70 9.09 15.63
CA GLU A 8 6.55 8.91 16.81
C GLU A 8 6.22 7.60 17.55
N ARG A 9 4.94 7.30 17.72
CA ARG A 9 4.48 6.05 18.36
C ARG A 9 4.92 4.81 17.60
N ILE A 10 4.74 4.76 16.28
CA ILE A 10 5.13 3.58 15.49
C ILE A 10 6.65 3.42 15.42
N PHE A 11 7.41 4.52 15.34
CA PHE A 11 8.87 4.46 15.36
C PHE A 11 9.41 4.00 16.71
N LYS A 12 8.74 4.37 17.81
CA LYS A 12 9.06 3.85 19.14
C LYS A 12 8.72 2.36 19.28
N ALA A 13 7.58 1.93 18.75
CA ALA A 13 7.19 0.52 18.76
C ALA A 13 8.10 -0.36 17.88
N ASN A 14 8.66 0.22 16.82
CA ASN A 14 9.60 -0.38 15.88
C ASN A 14 9.24 -1.82 15.42
N PRO A 15 8.01 -2.06 14.92
CA PRO A 15 7.65 -3.39 14.43
C PRO A 15 8.42 -3.74 13.16
N ASP A 16 8.66 -5.05 12.98
CA ASP A 16 9.51 -5.58 11.90
C ASP A 16 9.13 -5.07 10.50
N PHE A 17 7.83 -4.92 10.24
CA PHE A 17 7.33 -4.45 8.94
C PHE A 17 7.86 -3.06 8.55
N LEU A 18 8.24 -2.20 9.51
CA LEU A 18 8.82 -0.90 9.20
C LEU A 18 10.12 -1.02 8.39
N THR A 19 10.89 -2.08 8.64
CA THR A 19 12.18 -2.32 7.98
C THR A 19 12.05 -3.14 6.70
N GLN A 20 10.88 -3.74 6.46
CA GLN A 20 10.60 -4.48 5.24
C GLN A 20 10.66 -3.55 4.03
N LYS A 21 11.47 -3.92 3.05
CA LYS A 21 11.47 -3.26 1.74
C LYS A 21 10.25 -3.71 0.95
N TRP A 22 9.56 -2.75 0.35
CA TRP A 22 8.52 -3.06 -0.63
C TRP A 22 9.13 -3.63 -1.88
N LYS A 23 8.58 -4.77 -2.31
CA LYS A 23 8.90 -5.37 -3.61
C LYS A 23 8.47 -4.41 -4.72
N SER A 24 9.34 -4.26 -5.70
CA SER A 24 9.01 -3.59 -6.96
C SER A 24 8.29 -4.59 -7.86
N TRP A 25 7.08 -4.25 -8.32
CA TRP A 25 6.36 -5.07 -9.31
C TRP A 25 7.22 -5.35 -10.55
N MET A 26 8.00 -4.34 -10.97
CA MET A 26 8.85 -4.44 -12.17
C MET A 26 9.97 -5.46 -12.04
N ASP A 27 10.38 -5.78 -10.80
CA ASP A 27 11.44 -6.76 -10.54
C ASP A 27 10.90 -8.18 -10.63
N ILE A 28 9.59 -8.37 -10.42
CA ILE A 28 8.91 -9.67 -10.35
C ILE A 28 8.19 -10.00 -11.65
N TYR A 29 7.55 -9.01 -12.27
CA TYR A 29 6.84 -9.13 -13.53
C TYR A 29 7.47 -8.18 -14.55
N PRO A 30 8.66 -8.52 -15.09
CA PRO A 30 9.36 -7.67 -16.04
C PRO A 30 8.46 -7.40 -17.24
N GLN A 31 8.20 -6.11 -17.49
CA GLN A 31 7.44 -5.71 -18.66
C GLN A 31 8.31 -5.91 -19.91
N VAL A 32 7.82 -6.74 -20.83
CA VAL A 32 8.40 -6.86 -22.17
C VAL A 32 7.77 -5.77 -23.03
N ARG A 33 8.57 -5.18 -23.92
CA ARG A 33 8.05 -4.23 -24.90
C ARG A 33 7.75 -4.96 -26.20
N ILE A 34 6.47 -5.01 -26.57
CA ILE A 34 6.01 -5.51 -27.86
C ILE A 34 5.42 -4.31 -28.60
N GLU A 35 5.99 -3.96 -29.76
CA GLU A 35 5.54 -2.82 -30.59
C GLU A 35 5.39 -1.49 -29.81
N GLY A 36 6.29 -1.23 -28.86
CA GLY A 36 6.27 -0.02 -28.02
C GLY A 36 5.24 -0.04 -26.89
N ARG A 37 4.39 -1.07 -26.80
CA ARG A 37 3.47 -1.29 -25.68
C ARG A 37 4.18 -2.11 -24.59
N ARG A 38 3.94 -1.75 -23.33
CA ARG A 38 4.39 -2.55 -22.17
C ARG A 38 3.40 -3.70 -21.98
N VAL A 39 3.88 -4.92 -22.12
CA VAL A 39 3.10 -6.15 -21.94
C VAL A 39 3.77 -6.97 -20.84
N LEU A 40 3.00 -7.61 -19.97
CA LEU A 40 3.54 -8.64 -19.08
C LEU A 40 4.09 -9.77 -19.97
N SER A 41 5.23 -10.36 -19.63
CA SER A 41 5.80 -11.46 -20.44
C SER A 41 4.73 -12.54 -20.69
N GLU A 42 4.66 -13.03 -21.92
CA GLU A 42 3.52 -13.69 -22.59
C GLU A 42 2.88 -14.92 -21.90
N ASP A 43 3.39 -15.35 -20.75
CA ASP A 43 2.87 -16.50 -20.03
C ASP A 43 1.98 -16.05 -18.84
N PHE A 44 0.71 -16.50 -18.83
CA PHE A 44 -0.19 -16.60 -17.67
C PHE A 44 -1.16 -15.45 -17.29
N CYS A 45 -1.82 -14.75 -18.22
CA CYS A 45 -3.04 -13.99 -17.86
C CYS A 45 -4.25 -14.53 -18.62
N TYR A 46 -5.05 -15.37 -17.95
CA TYR A 46 -6.24 -16.01 -18.54
C TYR A 46 -7.53 -15.23 -18.25
N GLU A 47 -7.58 -14.46 -17.16
CA GLU A 47 -8.74 -13.67 -16.75
C GLU A 47 -8.29 -12.51 -15.85
N ILE A 48 -8.89 -11.32 -16.01
CA ILE A 48 -8.70 -10.20 -15.08
C ILE A 48 -10.00 -9.99 -14.30
N VAL A 49 -9.95 -10.19 -12.99
CA VAL A 49 -11.12 -10.00 -12.11
C VAL A 49 -10.96 -8.70 -11.32
N HIS A 50 -11.84 -7.74 -11.58
CA HIS A 50 -11.91 -6.47 -10.83
C HIS A 50 -13.00 -6.53 -9.78
N SER A 51 -12.65 -6.27 -8.53
CA SER A 51 -13.61 -6.14 -7.43
C SER A 51 -13.47 -4.79 -6.73
N TYR A 52 -14.61 -4.16 -6.47
CA TYR A 52 -14.69 -2.85 -5.82
C TYR A 52 -15.26 -2.98 -4.41
N ASN A 53 -14.81 -2.11 -3.51
CA ASN A 53 -15.32 -2.02 -2.14
C ASN A 53 -15.15 -3.33 -1.34
N VAL A 54 -13.98 -3.98 -1.48
CA VAL A 54 -13.66 -5.24 -0.80
C VAL A 54 -12.79 -5.02 0.44
N SER A 55 -12.59 -6.08 1.21
CA SER A 55 -11.68 -6.10 2.35
C SER A 55 -10.39 -6.80 1.99
N LEU A 56 -9.26 -6.25 2.42
CA LEU A 56 -7.93 -6.80 2.19
C LEU A 56 -7.13 -6.80 3.49
N ASP A 57 -6.44 -7.90 3.80
CA ASP A 57 -5.43 -7.87 4.85
C ASP A 57 -4.29 -6.95 4.41
N VAL A 58 -4.14 -5.81 5.06
CA VAL A 58 -3.14 -4.82 4.66
C VAL A 58 -1.71 -5.34 4.79
N PHE A 59 -1.43 -6.27 5.73
CA PHE A 59 -0.11 -6.85 5.92
C PHE A 59 0.25 -7.85 4.82
N SER A 60 -0.73 -8.41 4.11
CA SER A 60 -0.51 -9.22 2.91
C SER A 60 -0.01 -8.42 1.69
N VAL A 61 -0.04 -7.08 1.77
CA VAL A 61 0.52 -6.19 0.74
C VAL A 61 2.04 -6.11 0.88
N VAL A 62 2.76 -6.59 -0.12
CA VAL A 62 4.22 -6.78 -0.07
C VAL A 62 5.01 -5.73 -0.85
N GLY A 63 4.34 -4.98 -1.73
CA GLY A 63 5.02 -4.16 -2.70
C GLY A 63 4.15 -3.14 -3.41
N THR A 64 4.73 -2.56 -4.47
CA THR A 64 4.13 -1.46 -5.23
C THR A 64 4.52 -1.58 -6.70
N SER A 65 3.61 -1.15 -7.59
CA SER A 65 3.91 -0.99 -9.01
C SER A 65 4.56 0.35 -9.33
N HIS A 66 4.59 1.29 -8.38
CA HIS A 66 5.16 2.60 -8.61
C HIS A 66 6.71 2.56 -8.50
N PRO A 67 7.46 2.95 -9.55
CA PRO A 67 8.91 2.79 -9.60
C PRO A 67 9.65 3.50 -8.45
N ASP A 68 9.20 4.71 -8.08
CA ASP A 68 9.83 5.50 -7.01
C ASP A 68 9.69 4.91 -5.60
N TYR A 69 8.71 4.03 -5.39
CA TYR A 69 8.43 3.42 -4.08
C TYR A 69 8.99 2.00 -3.96
N GLY A 70 9.33 1.36 -5.09
CA GLY A 70 9.99 0.06 -5.10
C GLY A 70 11.31 0.10 -4.32
N ASN A 71 11.59 -0.99 -3.60
CA ASN A 71 12.79 -1.18 -2.79
C ASN A 71 12.98 -0.17 -1.63
N LYS A 72 11.98 0.67 -1.34
CA LYS A 72 11.92 1.53 -0.15
C LYS A 72 11.35 0.77 1.04
N THR A 73 11.79 1.13 2.24
CA THR A 73 11.22 0.59 3.47
C THR A 73 9.96 1.34 3.86
N ILE A 74 9.01 0.68 4.53
CA ILE A 74 7.81 1.36 5.05
C ILE A 74 8.21 2.53 5.96
N ARG A 75 9.26 2.37 6.77
CA ARG A 75 9.81 3.45 7.60
C ARG A 75 10.15 4.70 6.79
N SER A 76 10.81 4.55 5.64
CA SER A 76 11.17 5.68 4.78
C SER A 76 9.94 6.41 4.21
N LEU A 77 8.85 5.70 3.97
CA LEU A 77 7.60 6.29 3.48
C LEU A 77 6.82 7.07 4.56
N LEU A 78 7.09 6.74 5.82
CA LEU A 78 6.57 7.41 7.01
C LEU A 78 7.52 8.50 7.54
N ASP A 79 8.74 8.58 6.97
CA ASP A 79 9.71 9.60 7.33
C ASP A 79 9.36 10.93 6.67
N ALA A 80 9.33 11.98 7.47
CA ALA A 80 9.07 13.34 7.03
C ALA A 80 10.10 13.85 6.00
N GLN A 81 11.31 13.28 5.93
CA GLN A 81 12.30 13.69 4.93
C GLN A 81 12.02 13.15 3.52
N TYR A 82 11.45 11.95 3.40
CA TYR A 82 11.22 11.28 2.12
C TYR A 82 9.75 11.35 1.65
N GLY A 83 8.79 11.26 2.57
CA GLY A 83 7.36 11.22 2.25
C GLY A 83 6.62 12.56 2.27
N TYR A 84 7.33 13.67 2.53
CA TYR A 84 6.76 14.87 3.15
C TYR A 84 5.43 15.37 2.55
N LYS A 85 5.35 15.58 1.24
CA LYS A 85 4.16 16.22 0.64
C LYS A 85 2.92 15.33 0.67
N ARG A 86 3.05 14.05 0.34
CA ARG A 86 1.91 13.11 0.31
C ARG A 86 1.59 12.55 1.69
N LEU A 87 2.61 12.30 2.50
CA LEU A 87 2.43 11.86 3.87
C LEU A 87 1.76 12.94 4.73
N SER A 88 2.18 14.21 4.65
CA SER A 88 1.57 15.29 5.42
C SER A 88 0.08 15.44 5.13
N LEU A 89 -0.33 15.44 3.86
CA LEU A 89 -1.75 15.49 3.47
C LEU A 89 -2.56 14.32 4.04
N ASN A 90 -2.00 13.10 4.01
CA ASN A 90 -2.67 11.93 4.55
C ASN A 90 -2.73 11.94 6.09
N LEU A 91 -1.74 12.51 6.76
CA LEU A 91 -1.74 12.72 8.21
C LEU A 91 -2.79 13.77 8.61
N THR A 92 -2.85 14.91 7.92
CA THR A 92 -3.94 15.90 8.16
C THR A 92 -5.31 15.27 7.91
N ALA A 93 -5.46 14.47 6.86
CA ALA A 93 -6.72 13.75 6.60
C ALA A 93 -7.05 12.72 7.70
N TYR A 94 -6.04 12.04 8.26
CA TYR A 94 -6.21 11.13 9.39
C TYR A 94 -6.67 11.87 10.64
N ASP A 95 -6.09 13.03 10.96
CA ASP A 95 -6.50 13.83 12.11
C ASP A 95 -7.96 14.31 12.00
N MET A 96 -8.40 14.61 10.77
CA MET A 96 -9.79 15.04 10.51
C MET A 96 -10.77 13.87 10.50
N ASN A 97 -10.36 12.68 10.03
CA ASN A 97 -11.22 11.51 9.93
C ASN A 97 -10.41 10.20 10.09
N PRO A 98 -10.10 9.80 11.34
CA PRO A 98 -9.38 8.56 11.59
C PRO A 98 -10.21 7.32 11.20
N ASN A 99 -11.55 7.45 11.25
CA ASN A 99 -12.48 6.38 10.89
C ASN A 99 -12.35 5.96 9.41
N TYR A 100 -11.73 6.78 8.54
CA TYR A 100 -11.41 6.37 7.17
C TYR A 100 -10.74 4.98 7.10
N TYR A 101 -9.84 4.66 8.04
CA TYR A 101 -9.11 3.38 8.03
C TYR A 101 -9.90 2.19 8.58
N PHE A 102 -10.98 2.45 9.30
CA PHE A 102 -11.82 1.42 9.94
C PHE A 102 -13.19 1.26 9.26
N SER A 103 -13.63 2.27 8.49
CA SER A 103 -14.89 2.26 7.80
C SER A 103 -14.89 1.33 6.59
N HIS A 104 -16.07 0.81 6.26
CA HIS A 104 -16.34 0.02 5.06
C HIS A 104 -16.65 0.89 3.83
N GLU A 105 -16.49 2.21 3.95
CA GLU A 105 -16.70 3.13 2.84
C GLU A 105 -15.60 2.95 1.78
N ARG A 106 -16.01 3.14 0.52
CA ARG A 106 -15.12 2.99 -0.63
C ARG A 106 -13.95 3.98 -0.56
N LYS A 107 -12.74 3.44 -0.68
CA LYS A 107 -11.46 4.16 -0.77
C LYS A 107 -11.05 4.23 -2.23
N SER A 108 -11.42 5.34 -2.90
CA SER A 108 -11.22 5.51 -4.34
C SER A 108 -9.75 5.57 -4.77
N ASP A 109 -8.84 5.83 -3.84
CA ASP A 109 -7.41 5.99 -4.07
C ASP A 109 -6.56 4.79 -3.63
N MET A 110 -7.20 3.73 -3.11
CA MET A 110 -6.53 2.51 -2.67
C MET A 110 -6.91 1.33 -3.55
N SER A 111 -5.99 1.00 -4.47
CA SER A 111 -6.11 -0.11 -5.41
C SER A 111 -4.93 -1.06 -5.27
N PHE A 112 -5.22 -2.35 -5.30
CA PHE A 112 -4.24 -3.41 -5.20
C PHE A 112 -4.39 -4.42 -6.33
N SER A 113 -3.28 -5.00 -6.77
CA SER A 113 -3.29 -6.06 -7.75
C SER A 113 -2.39 -7.20 -7.32
N ARG A 114 -2.74 -8.41 -7.75
CA ARG A 114 -1.87 -9.59 -7.69
C ARG A 114 -1.92 -10.30 -9.04
N VAL A 115 -0.97 -11.20 -9.27
CA VAL A 115 -0.99 -12.07 -10.45
C VAL A 115 -1.15 -13.51 -9.99
N ASN A 116 -2.10 -14.26 -10.56
CA ASN A 116 -2.32 -15.69 -10.32
C ASN A 116 -2.33 -16.10 -8.84
N ASN A 117 -3.18 -15.47 -8.01
CA ASN A 117 -3.24 -15.73 -6.57
C ASN A 117 -1.92 -15.47 -5.80
N GLY A 118 -0.98 -14.74 -6.41
CA GLY A 118 0.27 -14.35 -5.77
C GLY A 118 0.10 -13.26 -4.72
N GLU A 119 1.19 -12.52 -4.48
CA GLU A 119 1.22 -11.47 -3.46
C GLU A 119 0.53 -10.19 -3.92
N TRP A 120 0.02 -9.40 -2.97
CA TRP A 120 -0.64 -8.14 -3.26
C TRP A 120 0.35 -6.98 -3.39
N TYR A 121 0.15 -6.17 -4.42
CA TYR A 121 0.92 -4.96 -4.70
C TYR A 121 0.00 -3.76 -4.82
N ILE A 122 0.47 -2.61 -4.38
CA ILE A 122 -0.21 -1.33 -4.54
C ILE A 122 -0.12 -0.93 -6.01
N THR A 123 -1.26 -0.67 -6.64
CA THR A 123 -1.33 -0.26 -8.06
C THR A 123 -1.96 1.11 -8.28
N GLY A 124 -2.54 1.72 -7.24
CA GLY A 124 -3.00 3.11 -7.23
C GLY A 124 -2.06 4.07 -6.51
N GLU A 125 -2.57 5.26 -6.19
CA GLU A 125 -1.84 6.32 -5.48
C GLU A 125 -1.67 6.04 -3.96
N GLY A 126 -2.19 4.91 -3.48
CA GLY A 126 -2.33 4.54 -2.08
C GLY A 126 -1.05 4.12 -1.34
N ASN A 127 0.15 4.44 -1.83
CA ASN A 127 1.42 4.05 -1.19
C ASN A 127 1.51 4.56 0.27
N HIS A 128 1.54 5.87 0.48
CA HIS A 128 1.58 6.43 1.84
C HIS A 128 0.37 6.03 2.69
N ARG A 129 -0.83 5.91 2.10
CA ARG A 129 -2.03 5.45 2.83
C ARG A 129 -1.93 3.99 3.25
N THR A 130 -1.31 3.13 2.46
CA THR A 130 -1.09 1.72 2.84
C THR A 130 -0.07 1.63 3.99
N ALA A 131 1.00 2.43 3.95
CA ALA A 131 1.94 2.53 5.07
C ALA A 131 1.27 3.06 6.35
N LEU A 132 0.38 4.05 6.22
CA LEU A 132 -0.44 4.54 7.34
C LEU A 132 -1.45 3.50 7.82
N ALA A 133 -2.12 2.78 6.93
CA ALA A 133 -3.07 1.73 7.30
C ALA A 133 -2.39 0.62 8.12
N LYS A 134 -1.21 0.13 7.68
CA LYS A 134 -0.38 -0.81 8.47
C LYS A 134 -0.04 -0.25 9.85
N THR A 135 0.33 1.03 9.91
CA THR A 135 0.67 1.73 11.16
C THR A 135 -0.52 1.82 12.12
N ILE A 136 -1.65 2.27 11.62
CA ILE A 136 -2.87 2.53 12.40
C ILE A 136 -3.43 1.22 12.94
N LEU A 137 -3.61 0.22 12.07
CA LEU A 137 -4.16 -1.07 12.44
C LEU A 137 -3.23 -1.85 13.39
N PHE A 138 -1.91 -1.71 13.24
CA PHE A 138 -0.97 -2.26 14.22
C PHE A 138 -1.11 -1.60 15.60
N LEU A 139 -1.16 -0.26 15.65
CA LEU A 139 -1.23 0.50 16.90
C LEU A 139 -2.60 0.45 17.59
N ASP A 140 -3.66 0.12 16.85
CA ASP A 140 -5.01 -0.10 17.38
C ASP A 140 -5.05 -1.29 18.36
N GLY A 141 -4.19 -2.30 18.16
CA GLY A 141 -3.98 -3.39 19.12
C GLY A 141 -5.12 -4.43 19.20
N ASN A 142 -6.21 -4.23 18.46
CA ASN A 142 -7.36 -5.14 18.43
C ASN A 142 -7.15 -6.40 17.56
N GLY A 143 -5.96 -6.54 16.95
CA GLY A 143 -5.61 -7.68 16.10
C GLY A 143 -6.23 -7.64 14.69
N SER A 144 -6.99 -6.59 14.34
CA SER A 144 -7.51 -6.42 12.99
C SER A 144 -6.40 -5.97 12.03
N SER A 145 -6.23 -6.71 10.94
CA SER A 145 -5.38 -6.33 9.80
C SER A 145 -6.20 -5.88 8.58
N MET A 146 -7.53 -5.88 8.71
CA MET A 146 -8.42 -5.72 7.56
C MET A 146 -8.62 -4.26 7.22
N LEU A 147 -8.26 -3.91 5.97
CA LEU A 147 -8.58 -2.64 5.35
C LEU A 147 -9.79 -2.84 4.43
N HIS A 148 -10.89 -2.17 4.75
CA HIS A 148 -12.14 -2.29 4.01
C HIS A 148 -12.26 -1.23 2.91
N GLY A 149 -13.15 -1.49 1.95
CA GLY A 149 -13.54 -0.52 0.93
C GLY A 149 -12.52 -0.30 -0.19
N VAL A 150 -11.53 -1.17 -0.35
CA VAL A 150 -10.48 -1.03 -1.36
C VAL A 150 -10.90 -1.60 -2.71
N THR A 151 -10.16 -1.27 -3.76
CA THR A 151 -10.30 -1.92 -5.07
C THR A 151 -9.22 -2.98 -5.23
N ILE A 152 -9.57 -4.17 -5.71
CA ILE A 152 -8.60 -5.22 -6.02
C ILE A 152 -8.73 -5.68 -7.48
N SER A 153 -7.61 -6.11 -8.06
CA SER A 153 -7.59 -6.77 -9.36
C SER A 153 -6.72 -8.03 -9.28
N ASP A 154 -7.30 -9.18 -9.62
CA ASP A 154 -6.53 -10.40 -9.87
C ASP A 154 -6.25 -10.49 -11.37
N ILE A 155 -4.99 -10.68 -11.74
CA ILE A 155 -4.49 -10.70 -13.13
C ILE A 155 -3.96 -12.10 -13.43
#